data_AF-A0A093XK21-F1
#
_entry.id   AF-A0A093XK21-F1
#
_cell.length_a   1.000
_cell.length_b   1.000
_cell.length_c   1.000
_cell.angle_alpha   90.00
_cell.angle_beta   90.00
_cell.angle_gamma   90.00
#
_symmetry.space_group_name_H-M   'P 1'
#
loop_
_entity.id
_entity.type
_entity.pdbx_description
1 polymer ?
#
loop_
_entity_poly.entity_id
_entity_poly.type
_entity_poly.pdbx_seq_one_letter_code
_entity_poly.pdbx_strand_id
1 'polypeptide(L)'
;MILGIIVRLAYRMGYHRDPSHFSNISPFDGEMRRRLWSMLVQLDIQISGQVGLPRMAREDQGDTREPRNLLDEDLHHDMQELPPPRPEAVQTEIQYSLSESKLLSIRGRIDDWKEALTNRRINVAAAEADVARLDKQLDDAYAALPELLRMRPMARSLVDNTETILRRFILFLHIQEAKCLLYFRYSTLLLSHSNDGESQDHPVSPHSKYVEAALQILQCQRILYDETQLSGRLTRIDGSLGHC
;
A
#
# COMPACT_ATOMS: atom_id res chain seq x y z
N MET A 1 -19.36 -3.67 1.27
CA MET A 1 -20.54 -2.78 1.23
C MET A 1 -20.41 -1.54 2.11
N ILE A 2 -20.03 -1.64 3.39
CA ILE A 2 -19.94 -0.49 4.32
C ILE A 2 -18.88 0.53 3.89
N LEU A 3 -17.68 0.08 3.53
CA LEU A 3 -16.59 0.97 3.11
C LEU A 3 -16.99 1.90 1.95
N GLY A 4 -17.64 1.35 0.91
CA GLY A 4 -18.10 2.15 -0.22
C GLY A 4 -19.19 3.17 0.12
N ILE A 5 -19.91 3.01 1.24
CA ILE A 5 -20.81 4.05 1.77
C ILE A 5 -19.99 5.13 2.46
N ILE A 6 -19.02 4.75 3.29
CA ILE A 6 -18.13 5.67 4.00
C ILE A 6 -17.33 6.53 3.02
N VAL A 7 -16.71 5.93 1.99
CA VAL A 7 -15.96 6.64 0.95
C VAL A 7 -16.86 7.65 0.22
N ARG A 8 -18.09 7.25 -0.16
CA ARG A 8 -19.06 8.17 -0.79
C ARG A 8 -19.48 9.32 0.13
N LEU A 9 -19.63 9.06 1.42
CA LEU A 9 -19.92 10.10 2.41
C LEU A 9 -18.73 11.08 2.53
N ALA A 10 -17.50 10.57 2.62
CA ALA A 10 -16.30 11.39 2.66
C ALA A 10 -16.16 12.28 1.41
N TYR A 11 -16.46 11.74 0.22
CA TYR A 11 -16.55 12.54 -1.01
C TYR A 11 -17.57 13.68 -0.89
N ARG A 12 -18.80 13.38 -0.43
CA ARG A 12 -19.86 14.38 -0.24
C ARG A 12 -19.47 15.46 0.78
N MET A 13 -18.69 15.11 1.79
CA MET A 13 -18.20 16.04 2.81
C MET A 13 -16.92 16.78 2.39
N GLY A 14 -16.41 16.53 1.17
CA GLY A 14 -15.26 17.24 0.60
C GLY A 14 -13.89 16.76 1.07
N TYR A 15 -13.76 15.55 1.61
CA TYR A 15 -12.48 15.05 2.16
C TYR A 15 -11.38 14.84 1.09
N HIS A 16 -11.79 14.66 -0.16
CA HIS A 16 -10.92 14.60 -1.33
C HIS A 16 -10.37 15.97 -1.76
N ARG A 17 -10.79 17.06 -1.09
CA ARG A 17 -10.30 18.42 -1.31
C ARG A 17 -9.41 18.86 -0.15
N ASP A 18 -8.24 19.42 -0.46
CA ASP A 18 -7.30 19.83 0.57
C ASP A 18 -7.93 20.92 1.45
N PRO A 19 -7.89 20.74 2.79
CA PRO A 19 -8.48 21.71 3.71
C PRO A 19 -7.91 23.14 3.59
N SER A 20 -6.68 23.31 3.05
CA SER A 20 -6.11 24.64 2.84
C SER A 20 -6.86 25.51 1.82
N HIS A 21 -7.78 24.92 1.06
CA HIS A 21 -8.67 25.67 0.17
C HIS A 21 -9.85 26.35 0.90
N PHE A 22 -10.06 26.04 2.19
CA PHE A 22 -11.23 26.48 2.95
C PHE A 22 -10.81 27.27 4.19
N SER A 23 -11.16 28.56 4.24
CA SER A 23 -10.82 29.44 5.36
C SER A 23 -11.56 29.13 6.66
N ASN A 24 -12.67 28.38 6.58
CA ASN A 24 -13.50 28.00 7.72
C ASN A 24 -13.11 26.65 8.35
N ILE A 25 -12.03 26.02 7.88
CA ILE A 25 -11.52 24.78 8.46
C ILE A 25 -10.29 25.11 9.30
N SER A 26 -10.33 24.75 10.59
CA SER A 26 -9.19 24.95 11.49
C SER A 26 -7.99 24.09 11.06
N PRO A 27 -6.75 24.45 11.44
CA PRO A 27 -5.58 23.62 11.17
C PRO A 27 -5.72 22.20 11.74
N PHE A 28 -6.30 22.06 12.93
CA PHE A 28 -6.60 20.77 13.55
C PHE A 28 -7.55 19.93 12.68
N ASP A 29 -8.72 20.49 12.33
CA ASP A 29 -9.72 19.78 11.52
C ASP A 29 -9.18 19.46 10.13
N GLY A 30 -8.34 20.33 9.58
CA GLY A 30 -7.67 20.10 8.32
C GLY A 30 -6.74 18.88 8.36
N GLU A 31 -5.91 18.77 9.40
CA GLU A 31 -5.05 17.60 9.59
C GLU A 31 -5.85 16.32 9.83
N MET A 32 -6.92 16.38 10.63
CA MET A 32 -7.81 15.22 10.85
C MET A 32 -8.47 14.75 9.55
N ARG A 33 -8.90 15.70 8.69
CA ARG A 33 -9.46 15.38 7.37
C ARG A 33 -8.43 14.72 6.45
N ARG A 34 -7.19 15.22 6.41
CA ARG A 34 -6.10 14.61 5.62
C ARG A 34 -5.82 13.17 6.08
N ARG A 35 -5.70 12.95 7.39
CA ARG A 35 -5.49 11.62 7.99
C ARG A 35 -6.62 10.65 7.63
N LEU A 36 -7.87 11.06 7.83
CA LEU A 36 -9.01 10.21 7.53
C LEU A 36 -9.11 9.91 6.04
N TRP A 37 -8.91 10.91 5.18
CA TRP A 37 -8.93 10.71 3.74
C TRP A 37 -7.85 9.72 3.28
N SER A 38 -6.61 9.90 3.74
CA SER A 38 -5.51 8.98 3.43
C SER A 38 -5.81 7.55 3.88
N MET A 39 -6.36 7.37 5.09
CA MET A 39 -6.77 6.05 5.58
C MET A 39 -7.86 5.42 4.71
N LEU A 40 -8.88 6.20 4.31
CA LEU A 40 -9.96 5.71 3.46
C LEU A 40 -9.46 5.28 2.08
N VAL A 41 -8.53 6.03 1.47
CA VAL A 41 -7.89 5.66 0.20
C VAL A 41 -7.12 4.35 0.35
N GLN A 42 -6.32 4.20 1.40
CA GLN A 42 -5.56 2.98 1.67
C GLN A 42 -6.48 1.76 1.83
N LEU A 43 -7.52 1.88 2.67
CA LEU A 43 -8.50 0.82 2.89
C LEU A 43 -9.25 0.44 1.62
N ASP A 44 -9.64 1.42 0.80
CA ASP A 44 -10.35 1.19 -0.44
C ASP A 44 -9.50 0.43 -1.46
N ILE A 45 -8.21 0.75 -1.58
CA ILE A 45 -7.25 0.01 -2.42
C ILE A 45 -7.13 -1.45 -1.93
N GLN A 46 -6.87 -1.65 -0.64
CA GLN A 46 -6.65 -2.98 -0.07
C GLN A 46 -7.88 -3.87 -0.21
N ILE A 47 -9.05 -3.37 0.22
CA ILE A 47 -10.28 -4.16 0.26
C ILE A 47 -10.77 -4.45 -1.17
N SER A 48 -10.76 -3.45 -2.06
CA SER A 48 -11.19 -3.65 -3.45
C SER A 48 -10.28 -4.66 -4.17
N GLY A 49 -8.96 -4.57 -3.93
CA GLY A 49 -7.99 -5.55 -4.44
C GLY A 49 -8.26 -6.97 -3.94
N GLN A 50 -8.55 -7.15 -2.65
CA GLN A 50 -8.82 -8.46 -2.04
C GLN A 50 -10.10 -9.12 -2.59
N VAL A 51 -11.16 -8.35 -2.82
CA VAL A 51 -12.43 -8.88 -3.33
C VAL A 51 -12.54 -8.84 -4.86
N GLY A 52 -11.51 -8.37 -5.55
CA GLY A 52 -11.47 -8.31 -7.01
C GLY A 52 -12.41 -7.27 -7.63
N LEU A 53 -12.71 -6.18 -6.93
CA LEU A 53 -13.56 -5.09 -7.41
C LEU A 53 -12.72 -3.84 -7.78
N PRO A 54 -13.25 -2.95 -8.64
CA PRO A 54 -12.66 -1.64 -8.87
C PRO A 54 -12.69 -0.80 -7.60
N ARG A 55 -11.60 -0.07 -7.35
CA ARG A 55 -11.52 0.90 -6.25
C ARG A 55 -12.36 2.15 -6.55
N MET A 56 -12.88 2.77 -5.51
CA MET A 56 -13.74 3.95 -5.59
C MET A 56 -12.96 5.26 -5.46
N ALA A 57 -11.92 5.27 -4.62
CA ALA A 57 -11.12 6.44 -4.34
C ALA A 57 -9.81 6.38 -5.13
N ARG A 58 -9.71 7.21 -6.16
CA ARG A 58 -8.50 7.36 -6.97
C ARG A 58 -7.78 8.64 -6.62
N GLU A 59 -6.46 8.60 -6.64
CA GLU A 59 -5.60 9.74 -6.29
C GLU A 59 -5.75 10.89 -7.31
N ASP A 60 -6.14 10.59 -8.55
CA ASP A 60 -6.40 11.58 -9.61
C ASP A 60 -7.73 12.35 -9.42
N GLN A 61 -8.56 11.97 -8.44
CA GLN A 61 -9.86 12.57 -8.17
C GLN A 61 -9.86 13.52 -6.95
N GLY A 62 -8.72 13.69 -6.29
CA GLY A 62 -8.56 14.57 -5.14
C GLY A 62 -7.27 15.37 -5.19
N ASP A 63 -7.20 16.43 -4.39
CA ASP A 63 -6.01 17.29 -4.24
C ASP A 63 -5.51 17.36 -2.79
N THR A 64 -6.11 16.56 -1.89
CA THR A 64 -5.72 16.44 -0.48
C THR A 64 -4.25 16.03 -0.34
N ARG A 65 -3.47 16.85 0.38
CA ARG A 65 -2.06 16.57 0.65
C ARG A 65 -1.89 15.41 1.65
N GLU A 66 -0.70 14.81 1.64
CA GLU A 66 -0.31 13.81 2.64
C GLU A 66 -0.46 14.36 4.08
N PRO A 67 -0.89 13.53 5.04
CA PRO A 67 -0.88 13.89 6.45
C PRO A 67 0.51 14.30 6.95
N ARG A 68 0.55 15.18 7.95
CA ARG A 68 1.82 15.62 8.52
C ARG A 68 2.28 14.61 9.58
N ASN A 69 3.56 14.23 9.57
CA ASN A 69 4.16 13.36 10.58
C ASN A 69 4.19 14.04 11.97
N LEU A 70 3.04 14.01 12.65
CA LEU A 70 2.77 14.57 13.97
C LEU A 70 2.19 13.47 14.88
N LEU A 71 2.51 13.53 16.18
CA LEU A 71 1.84 12.73 17.20
C LEU A 71 0.49 13.37 17.51
N ASP A 72 -0.43 12.57 18.04
CA ASP A 72 -1.74 13.07 18.44
C ASP A 72 -1.63 14.09 19.58
N GLU A 73 -0.62 13.95 20.43
CA GLU A 73 -0.31 14.90 21.52
C GLU A 73 0.11 16.29 21.02
N ASP A 74 0.57 16.43 19.76
CA ASP A 74 0.89 17.74 19.19
C ASP A 74 -0.34 18.49 18.66
N LEU A 75 -1.49 17.81 18.63
CA LEU A 75 -2.69 18.29 17.97
C LEU A 75 -3.74 18.64 19.02
N HIS A 76 -4.23 19.87 18.94
CA HIS A 76 -5.28 20.36 19.82
C HIS A 76 -6.23 21.30 19.06
N HIS A 77 -7.50 21.35 19.50
CA HIS A 77 -8.57 22.06 18.79
C HIS A 77 -8.31 23.56 18.60
N ASP A 78 -7.64 24.21 19.56
CA ASP A 78 -7.43 25.66 19.56
C ASP A 78 -6.19 26.13 18.76
N MET A 79 -5.50 25.22 18.07
CA MET A 79 -4.26 25.54 17.34
C MET A 79 -4.51 26.47 16.14
N GLN A 80 -3.64 27.47 15.97
CA GLN A 80 -3.74 28.44 14.88
C GLN A 80 -2.88 28.07 13.66
N GLU A 81 -1.89 27.19 13.86
CA GLU A 81 -1.05 26.64 12.80
C GLU A 81 -0.57 25.23 13.18
N LEU A 82 -0.31 24.40 12.16
CA LEU A 82 0.28 23.08 12.40
C LEU A 82 1.77 23.19 12.73
N PRO A 83 2.27 22.49 13.77
CA PRO A 83 3.69 22.42 14.05
C PRO A 83 4.43 21.75 12.88
N PRO A 84 5.74 22.01 12.71
CA PRO A 84 6.52 21.40 11.64
C PRO A 84 6.50 19.86 11.72
N PRO A 85 6.50 19.15 10.57
CA PRO A 85 6.57 17.68 10.59
C PRO A 85 7.84 17.19 11.27
N ARG A 86 7.74 16.05 11.96
CA ARG A 86 8.94 15.32 12.39
C ARG A 86 9.71 14.80 11.18
N PRO A 87 11.05 14.66 11.28
CA PRO A 87 11.85 14.00 10.25
C PRO A 87 11.35 12.58 9.98
N GLU A 88 11.48 12.11 8.73
CA GLU A 88 11.06 10.74 8.34
C GLU A 88 11.76 9.63 9.16
N ALA A 89 12.94 9.92 9.71
CA ALA A 89 13.67 9.02 10.61
C ALA A 89 12.91 8.75 11.93
N VAL A 90 12.04 9.66 12.36
CA VAL A 90 11.24 9.49 13.57
C VAL A 90 9.98 8.70 13.23
N GLN A 91 9.92 7.46 13.74
CA GLN A 91 8.81 6.55 13.50
C GLN A 91 7.64 6.90 14.41
N THR A 92 6.60 7.48 13.80
CA THR A 92 5.26 7.62 14.39
C THR A 92 4.28 6.72 13.64
N GLU A 93 3.06 6.56 14.15
CA GLU A 93 1.99 5.87 13.43
C GLU A 93 1.72 6.49 12.06
N ILE A 94 1.77 7.83 11.98
CA ILE A 94 1.60 8.55 10.72
C ILE A 94 2.77 8.28 9.77
N GLN A 95 4.02 8.21 10.25
CA GLN A 95 5.16 7.90 9.40
C GLN A 95 5.04 6.50 8.75
N TYR A 96 4.54 5.53 9.51
CA TYR A 96 4.23 4.21 8.96
C TYR A 96 3.13 4.32 7.89
N SER A 97 2.02 4.99 8.19
CA SER A 97 0.91 5.15 7.24
C SER A 97 1.32 5.90 5.96
N LEU A 98 2.21 6.89 6.06
CA LEU A 98 2.79 7.58 4.90
C LEU A 98 3.61 6.62 4.02
N SER A 99 4.40 5.74 4.65
CA SER A 99 5.20 4.73 3.96
C SER A 99 4.31 3.69 3.27
N GLU A 100 3.27 3.23 3.96
CA GLU A 100 2.28 2.29 3.43
C GLU A 100 1.46 2.91 2.28
N SER A 101 0.99 4.15 2.46
CA SER A 101 0.24 4.90 1.45
C SER A 101 1.00 5.03 0.13
N LYS A 102 2.31 5.29 0.18
CA LYS A 102 3.15 5.36 -1.04
C LYS A 102 3.13 4.04 -1.81
N LEU A 103 3.31 2.90 -1.12
CA LEU A 103 3.27 1.57 -1.73
C LEU A 103 1.87 1.21 -2.25
N LEU A 104 0.83 1.46 -1.44
CA LEU A 104 -0.55 1.19 -1.81
C LEU A 104 -0.99 2.01 -3.02
N SER A 105 -0.51 3.25 -3.18
CA SER A 105 -0.81 4.03 -4.39
C SER A 105 -0.22 3.41 -5.66
N ILE A 106 0.94 2.74 -5.58
CA ILE A 106 1.48 1.96 -6.71
C ILE A 106 0.62 0.74 -6.96
N ARG A 107 0.21 0.04 -5.90
CA ARG A 107 -0.70 -1.10 -6.00
C ARG A 107 -2.03 -0.71 -6.66
N GLY A 108 -2.63 0.41 -6.25
CA GLY A 108 -3.86 0.93 -6.84
C GLY A 108 -3.74 1.20 -8.34
N ARG A 109 -2.58 1.73 -8.79
CA ARG A 109 -2.29 1.90 -10.23
C ARG A 109 -2.14 0.57 -10.97
N ILE A 110 -1.59 -0.47 -10.32
CA ILE A 110 -1.53 -1.83 -10.89
C ILE A 110 -2.94 -2.43 -11.01
N ASP A 111 -3.79 -2.21 -10.01
CA ASP A 111 -5.19 -2.66 -10.06
C ASP A 111 -5.99 -1.96 -11.17
N ASP A 112 -5.83 -0.64 -11.33
CA ASP A 112 -6.42 0.12 -12.44
C ASP A 112 -5.89 -0.36 -13.81
N TRP A 113 -4.58 -0.63 -13.92
CA TRP A 113 -3.97 -1.16 -15.14
C TRP A 113 -4.48 -2.56 -15.51
N LYS A 114 -4.61 -3.45 -14.53
CA LYS A 114 -5.21 -4.78 -14.68
C LYS A 114 -6.64 -4.70 -15.22
N GLU A 115 -7.44 -3.78 -14.68
CA GLU A 115 -8.81 -3.57 -15.14
C GLU A 115 -8.83 -3.04 -16.58
N ALA A 116 -7.96 -2.07 -16.90
CA ALA A 116 -7.84 -1.53 -18.25
C ALA A 116 -7.45 -2.61 -19.30
N LEU A 117 -6.59 -3.56 -18.93
CA LEU A 117 -6.24 -4.70 -19.78
C LEU A 117 -7.42 -5.61 -20.11
N THR A 118 -8.36 -5.77 -19.17
CA THR A 118 -9.55 -6.61 -19.38
C THR A 118 -10.53 -5.92 -20.34
N ASN A 119 -10.55 -4.59 -20.32
CA ASN A 119 -11.54 -3.77 -21.04
C ASN A 119 -11.02 -3.19 -22.36
N ARG A 120 -9.73 -3.30 -22.68
CA ARG A 120 -9.11 -2.73 -23.89
C ARG A 120 -8.23 -3.75 -24.60
N ARG A 121 -8.23 -3.73 -25.93
CA ARG A 121 -7.16 -4.34 -26.74
C ARG A 121 -5.89 -3.48 -26.59
N ILE A 122 -5.14 -3.70 -25.51
CA ILE A 122 -3.84 -3.07 -25.31
C ILE A 122 -2.81 -3.84 -26.14
N ASN A 123 -1.98 -3.14 -26.91
CA ASN A 123 -0.85 -3.75 -27.60
C ASN A 123 0.19 -4.21 -26.57
N VAL A 124 0.72 -5.42 -26.72
CA VAL A 124 1.76 -6.05 -25.87
C VAL A 124 2.92 -5.11 -25.57
N ALA A 125 3.43 -4.36 -26.56
CA ALA A 125 4.56 -3.45 -26.36
C ALA A 125 4.24 -2.31 -25.36
N ALA A 126 3.01 -1.80 -25.37
CA ALA A 126 2.57 -0.80 -24.40
C ALA A 126 2.42 -1.41 -23.00
N ALA A 127 1.89 -2.64 -22.91
CA ALA A 127 1.78 -3.36 -21.65
C ALA A 127 3.17 -3.67 -21.03
N GLU A 128 4.15 -4.04 -21.85
CA GLU A 128 5.53 -4.27 -21.41
C GLU A 128 6.16 -3.02 -20.81
N ALA A 129 6.01 -1.87 -21.48
CA ALA A 129 6.49 -0.59 -20.98
C ALA A 129 5.82 -0.20 -19.65
N ASP A 130 4.52 -0.43 -19.52
CA ASP A 130 3.80 -0.21 -18.26
C ASP A 130 4.27 -1.14 -17.14
N VAL A 131 4.51 -2.42 -17.42
CA VAL A 131 5.03 -3.40 -16.45
C VAL A 131 6.41 -2.97 -15.95
N ALA A 132 7.32 -2.62 -16.85
CA ALA A 132 8.66 -2.15 -16.47
C ALA A 132 8.60 -0.87 -15.62
N ARG A 133 7.70 0.06 -15.98
CA ARG A 133 7.49 1.29 -15.22
C ARG A 133 6.92 1.02 -13.82
N LEU A 134 5.92 0.16 -13.70
CA LEU A 134 5.26 -0.15 -12.43
C LEU A 134 6.18 -0.98 -11.50
N ASP A 135 6.92 -1.95 -12.04
CA ASP A 135 7.91 -2.72 -11.26
C ASP A 135 9.02 -1.82 -10.71
N LYS A 136 9.55 -0.93 -11.55
CA LYS A 136 10.55 0.07 -11.10
C LYS A 136 10.00 0.96 -9.98
N GLN A 137 8.75 1.41 -10.10
CA GLN A 137 8.13 2.23 -9.05
C GLN A 137 7.99 1.46 -7.72
N LEU A 138 7.68 0.16 -7.75
CA LEU A 138 7.65 -0.69 -6.55
C LEU A 138 9.05 -0.79 -5.91
N ASP A 139 10.08 -1.03 -6.73
CA ASP A 139 11.46 -1.15 -6.24
C ASP A 139 11.99 0.16 -5.66
N ASP A 140 11.76 1.28 -6.35
CA ASP A 140 12.14 2.62 -5.89
C ASP A 140 11.44 2.96 -4.56
N ALA A 141 10.14 2.64 -4.44
CA ALA A 141 9.38 2.90 -3.22
C ALA A 141 9.82 2.01 -2.04
N TYR A 142 10.16 0.74 -2.30
CA TYR A 142 10.72 -0.14 -1.27
C TYR A 142 12.11 0.32 -0.81
N ALA A 143 12.96 0.74 -1.76
CA ALA A 143 14.29 1.25 -1.46
C ALA A 143 14.22 2.53 -0.59
N ALA A 144 13.23 3.39 -0.86
CA ALA A 144 12.97 4.62 -0.13
C ALA A 144 12.38 4.43 1.28
N LEU A 145 11.94 3.22 1.66
CA LEU A 145 11.44 2.98 3.01
C LEU A 145 12.50 3.31 4.08
N PRO A 146 12.11 3.90 5.22
CA PRO A 146 12.97 4.01 6.38
C PRO A 146 13.59 2.65 6.75
N GLU A 147 14.86 2.63 7.16
CA GLU A 147 15.57 1.38 7.47
C GLU A 147 14.83 0.55 8.53
N LEU A 148 14.19 1.21 9.50
CA LEU A 148 13.38 0.58 10.53
C LEU A 148 12.13 -0.14 9.99
N LEU A 149 11.66 0.18 8.79
CA LEU A 149 10.50 -0.43 8.13
C LEU A 149 10.87 -1.40 7.01
N ARG A 150 12.16 -1.55 6.69
CA ARG A 150 12.63 -2.50 5.66
C ARG A 150 12.69 -3.92 6.22
N MET A 151 12.32 -4.91 5.40
CA MET A 151 12.34 -6.31 5.80
C MET A 151 13.75 -6.77 6.19
N ARG A 152 13.87 -7.51 7.29
CA ARG A 152 15.13 -8.10 7.75
C ARG A 152 14.92 -9.44 8.45
N PRO A 153 15.94 -10.31 8.51
CA PRO A 153 15.81 -11.61 9.16
C PRO A 153 15.40 -11.49 10.64
N MET A 154 14.61 -12.45 11.13
CA MET A 154 14.17 -12.47 12.54
C MET A 154 15.34 -12.44 13.55
N ALA A 155 16.45 -13.08 13.21
CA ALA A 155 17.69 -13.06 14.00
C ALA A 155 18.27 -11.64 14.19
N ARG A 156 17.95 -10.69 13.29
CA ARG A 156 18.34 -9.27 13.39
C ARG A 156 17.24 -8.38 13.99
N SER A 157 16.13 -8.97 14.43
CA SER A 157 14.98 -8.26 15.01
C SER A 157 14.77 -8.56 16.50
N LEU A 158 15.81 -9.02 17.20
CA LEU A 158 15.74 -9.49 18.60
C LEU A 158 15.30 -8.42 19.60
N VAL A 159 15.60 -7.15 19.31
CA VAL A 159 15.28 -6.00 20.17
C VAL A 159 14.12 -5.16 19.65
N ASP A 160 13.57 -5.51 18.49
CA ASP A 160 12.43 -4.78 17.93
C ASP A 160 11.13 -5.14 18.65
N ASN A 161 10.25 -4.15 18.76
CA ASN A 161 8.88 -4.40 19.19
C ASN A 161 8.08 -5.16 18.11
N THR A 162 7.07 -5.89 18.57
CA THR A 162 6.20 -6.73 17.72
C THR A 162 5.53 -5.93 16.60
N GLU A 163 5.04 -4.73 16.90
CA GLU A 163 4.36 -3.86 15.94
C GLU A 163 5.27 -3.50 14.75
N THR A 164 6.52 -3.13 15.01
CA THR A 164 7.50 -2.80 13.96
C THR A 164 7.83 -4.03 13.12
N ILE A 165 7.94 -5.20 13.74
CA ILE A 165 8.16 -6.47 13.02
C ILE A 165 6.98 -6.72 12.07
N LEU A 166 5.74 -6.65 12.57
CA LEU A 166 4.53 -6.86 11.76
C LEU A 166 4.41 -5.84 10.63
N ARG A 167 4.69 -4.57 10.89
CA ARG A 167 4.71 -3.50 9.87
C ARG A 167 5.69 -3.81 8.73
N ARG A 168 6.88 -4.33 9.01
CA ARG A 168 7.83 -4.77 7.96
C ARG A 168 7.26 -5.89 7.10
N PHE A 169 6.65 -6.89 7.73
CA PHE A 169 6.00 -7.98 7.01
C PHE A 169 4.88 -7.46 6.12
N ILE A 170 4.01 -6.57 6.62
CA ILE A 170 2.90 -5.99 5.86
C ILE A 170 3.43 -5.24 4.63
N LEU A 171 4.38 -4.33 4.80
CA LEU A 171 4.94 -3.54 3.69
C LEU A 171 5.63 -4.45 2.66
N PHE A 172 6.38 -5.46 3.11
CA PHE A 172 7.03 -6.40 2.21
C PHE A 172 6.02 -7.26 1.45
N LEU A 173 4.98 -7.76 2.12
CA LEU A 173 3.90 -8.52 1.51
C LEU A 173 3.16 -7.69 0.45
N HIS A 174 2.84 -6.43 0.73
CA HIS A 174 2.21 -5.54 -0.26
C HIS A 174 2.99 -5.47 -1.58
N ILE A 175 4.31 -5.38 -1.49
CA ILE A 175 5.18 -5.34 -2.68
C ILE A 175 5.17 -6.68 -3.41
N GLN A 176 5.34 -7.79 -2.69
CA GLN A 176 5.38 -9.10 -3.33
C GLN A 176 4.02 -9.47 -3.96
N GLU A 177 2.91 -9.12 -3.30
CA GLU A 177 1.57 -9.28 -3.85
C GLU A 177 1.37 -8.41 -5.09
N ALA A 178 1.87 -7.17 -5.10
CA ALA A 178 1.82 -6.28 -6.24
C ALA A 178 2.62 -6.82 -7.43
N LYS A 179 3.86 -7.28 -7.20
CA LYS A 179 4.70 -7.92 -8.23
C LYS A 179 4.04 -9.19 -8.77
N CYS A 180 3.55 -10.05 -7.88
CA CYS A 180 2.86 -11.27 -8.26
C CYS A 180 1.67 -10.97 -9.18
N LEU A 181 0.80 -10.04 -8.78
CA LEU A 181 -0.35 -9.63 -9.60
C LEU A 181 0.08 -9.05 -10.95
N LEU A 182 1.04 -8.11 -10.96
CA LEU A 182 1.52 -7.42 -12.15
C LEU A 182 2.03 -8.42 -13.20
N TYR A 183 2.96 -9.29 -12.81
CA TYR A 183 3.59 -10.25 -13.70
C TYR A 183 2.68 -11.42 -14.08
N PHE A 184 1.81 -11.89 -13.17
CA PHE A 184 0.82 -12.90 -13.50
C PHE A 184 -0.16 -12.41 -14.58
N ARG A 185 -0.64 -11.17 -14.45
CA ARG A 185 -1.55 -10.57 -15.43
C ARG A 185 -0.87 -10.30 -16.76
N TYR A 186 0.38 -9.82 -16.75
CA TYR A 186 1.16 -9.68 -17.98
C TYR A 186 1.38 -11.01 -18.69
N SER A 187 1.72 -12.08 -17.94
CA SER A 187 1.85 -13.43 -18.49
C SER A 187 0.57 -13.91 -19.17
N THR A 188 -0.59 -13.65 -18.55
CA THR A 188 -1.89 -14.02 -19.11
C THR A 188 -2.17 -13.29 -20.43
N LEU A 189 -1.78 -12.01 -20.52
CA LEU A 189 -1.88 -11.24 -21.76
C LEU A 189 -0.98 -11.82 -22.86
N LEU A 190 0.28 -12.13 -22.56
CA LEU A 190 1.20 -12.72 -23.53
C LEU A 190 0.66 -14.04 -24.07
N LEU A 191 0.15 -14.92 -23.20
CA LEU A 191 -0.45 -16.19 -23.60
C LEU A 191 -1.64 -16.02 -24.55
N SER A 192 -2.45 -14.97 -24.35
CA SER A 192 -3.57 -14.66 -25.23
C SER A 192 -3.14 -14.19 -26.62
N HIS A 193 -1.96 -13.57 -26.74
CA HIS A 193 -1.40 -13.08 -28.01
C HIS A 193 -0.47 -14.08 -28.70
N SER A 194 0.18 -14.99 -27.97
CA SER A 194 1.03 -16.04 -28.57
C SER A 194 0.25 -17.06 -29.40
N ASN A 195 -1.07 -17.17 -29.19
CA ASN A 195 -1.93 -17.96 -30.06
C ASN A 195 -2.10 -17.35 -31.48
N ASP A 196 -1.65 -16.10 -31.70
CA ASP A 196 -1.70 -15.41 -33.00
C ASP A 196 -0.42 -15.60 -33.86
N GLY A 197 0.52 -16.45 -33.42
CA GLY A 197 1.61 -16.96 -34.28
C GLY A 197 2.96 -16.25 -34.20
N GLU A 198 3.12 -15.19 -33.39
CA GLU A 198 4.42 -14.55 -33.15
C GLU A 198 5.01 -14.96 -31.80
N SER A 199 6.01 -15.85 -31.83
CA SER A 199 6.87 -16.13 -30.67
C SER A 199 7.90 -15.00 -30.54
N GLN A 200 7.64 -14.03 -29.67
CA GLN A 200 8.64 -13.04 -29.28
C GLN A 200 9.44 -13.57 -28.08
N ASP A 201 10.76 -13.56 -28.24
CA ASP A 201 11.72 -13.98 -27.21
C ASP A 201 11.86 -12.83 -26.20
N HIS A 202 11.16 -12.92 -25.06
CA HIS A 202 11.22 -11.89 -24.02
C HIS A 202 12.47 -12.10 -23.14
N PRO A 203 13.31 -11.06 -22.94
CA PRO A 203 14.60 -11.18 -22.25
C PRO A 203 14.51 -11.58 -20.78
N VAL A 204 13.33 -11.44 -20.15
CA VAL A 204 13.03 -11.94 -18.81
C VAL A 204 11.65 -12.58 -18.83
N SER A 205 11.55 -13.85 -18.42
CA SER A 205 10.27 -14.55 -18.35
C SER A 205 9.39 -13.95 -17.24
N PRO A 206 8.22 -13.38 -17.57
CA PRO A 206 7.26 -12.91 -16.57
C PRO A 206 6.84 -14.01 -15.58
N HIS A 207 6.88 -15.26 -16.03
CA HIS A 207 6.66 -16.44 -15.19
C HIS A 207 7.60 -16.50 -13.98
N SER A 208 8.89 -16.35 -14.24
CA SER A 208 9.90 -16.40 -13.17
C SER A 208 9.67 -15.31 -12.14
N LYS A 209 9.25 -14.12 -12.57
CA LYS A 209 9.05 -12.95 -11.69
C LYS A 209 7.88 -13.12 -10.73
N TYR A 210 6.72 -13.59 -11.19
CA TYR A 210 5.60 -13.82 -10.26
C TYR A 210 5.81 -15.06 -9.39
N VAL A 211 6.54 -16.08 -9.86
CA VAL A 211 6.91 -17.25 -9.04
C VAL A 211 7.87 -16.84 -7.92
N GLU A 212 8.89 -16.03 -8.22
CA GLU A 212 9.80 -15.49 -7.21
C GLU A 212 9.04 -14.70 -6.13
N ALA A 213 8.14 -13.80 -6.55
CA ALA A 213 7.31 -13.04 -5.62
C ALA A 213 6.40 -13.93 -4.76
N ALA A 214 5.78 -14.96 -5.36
CA ALA A 214 4.96 -15.93 -4.63
C ALA A 214 5.78 -16.73 -3.60
N LEU A 215 7.02 -17.12 -3.93
CA LEU A 215 7.92 -17.78 -2.98
C LEU A 215 8.29 -16.87 -1.80
N GLN A 216 8.50 -15.58 -2.04
CA GLN A 216 8.73 -14.61 -0.96
C GLN A 216 7.51 -14.49 -0.03
N ILE A 217 6.28 -14.46 -0.58
CA ILE A 217 5.04 -14.47 0.22
C ILE A 217 4.97 -15.73 1.09
N LEU A 218 5.19 -16.92 0.50
CA LEU A 218 5.17 -18.19 1.23
C LEU A 218 6.24 -18.23 2.32
N GLN A 219 7.44 -17.69 2.06
CA GLN A 219 8.49 -17.58 3.07
C GLN A 219 8.07 -16.69 4.23
N CYS A 220 7.43 -15.54 3.96
CA CYS A 220 6.87 -14.68 5.00
C CYS A 220 5.80 -15.39 5.82
N GLN A 221 4.87 -16.09 5.17
CA GLN A 221 3.82 -16.85 5.85
C GLN A 221 4.40 -17.94 6.75
N ARG A 222 5.42 -18.67 6.29
CA ARG A 222 6.12 -19.67 7.10
C ARG A 222 6.75 -19.04 8.35
N ILE A 223 7.49 -17.94 8.18
CA ILE A 223 8.13 -17.26 9.31
C ILE A 223 7.08 -16.76 10.31
N LEU A 224 6.00 -16.14 9.83
CA LEU A 224 4.90 -15.67 10.69
C LEU A 224 4.20 -16.83 11.41
N TYR A 225 4.01 -17.96 10.73
CA TYR A 225 3.44 -19.15 11.36
C TYR A 225 4.34 -19.68 12.48
N ASP A 226 5.64 -19.84 12.23
CA ASP A 226 6.61 -20.33 13.21
C ASP A 226 6.70 -19.38 14.42
N GLU A 227 6.72 -18.07 14.17
CA GLU A 227 6.84 -17.05 15.21
C GLU A 227 5.54 -16.82 15.99
N THR A 228 4.38 -17.25 15.50
CA THR A 228 3.11 -17.20 16.25
C THR A 228 2.86 -18.46 17.08
N GLN A 229 3.61 -19.55 16.88
CA GLN A 229 3.52 -20.76 17.72
C GLN A 229 3.94 -20.49 19.18
N LEU A 230 3.65 -21.43 20.10
CA LEU A 230 3.87 -21.30 21.55
C LEU A 230 5.29 -20.89 21.98
N SER A 231 6.31 -21.14 21.15
CA SER A 231 7.72 -20.78 21.39
C SER A 231 8.21 -19.59 20.56
N GLY A 232 7.34 -19.01 19.72
CA GLY A 232 7.67 -17.90 18.84
C GLY A 232 7.58 -16.54 19.54
N ARG A 233 8.04 -15.48 18.86
CA ARG A 233 8.06 -14.13 19.45
C ARG A 233 6.77 -13.36 19.28
N LEU A 234 5.88 -13.83 18.41
CA LEU A 234 4.59 -13.24 18.08
C LEU A 234 3.40 -13.94 18.77
N THR A 235 3.64 -14.90 19.67
CA THR A 235 2.62 -15.71 20.36
C THR A 235 1.58 -14.91 21.16
N ARG A 236 1.88 -13.67 21.54
CA ARG A 236 1.00 -12.84 22.41
C ARG A 236 -0.11 -12.07 21.66
N ILE A 237 -0.30 -12.28 20.37
CA ILE A 237 -1.32 -11.54 19.61
C ILE A 237 -2.76 -11.96 19.98
N ASP A 238 -2.98 -13.14 20.57
CA ASP A 238 -4.33 -13.63 20.95
C ASP A 238 -4.87 -13.13 22.30
N GLY A 239 -4.16 -12.24 23.03
CA GLY A 239 -4.46 -11.95 24.45
C GLY A 239 -4.89 -10.53 24.83
N SER A 240 -4.86 -9.54 23.92
CA SER A 240 -5.03 -8.12 24.29
C SER A 240 -6.32 -7.44 23.80
N LEU A 241 -7.21 -8.16 23.12
CA LEU A 241 -8.55 -7.66 22.75
C LEU A 241 -9.65 -8.07 23.75
N GLY A 242 -9.27 -8.57 24.93
CA GLY A 242 -10.20 -9.14 25.91
C GLY A 242 -10.52 -8.28 27.14
N HIS A 243 -9.76 -7.22 27.44
CA HIS A 243 -10.03 -6.37 28.62
C HIS A 243 -9.51 -4.95 28.43
N CYS A 244 -10.41 -4.06 27.99
CA CYS A 244 -10.64 -2.72 28.54
C CYS A 244 -11.87 -2.12 27.85
#